data_AF-A0A2D4TQE9-F1
#
_entry.id   AF-A0A2D4TQE9-F1
#
_cell.length_a   1.000
_cell.length_b   1.000
_cell.length_c   1.000
_cell.angle_alpha   90.00
_cell.angle_beta   90.00
_cell.angle_gamma   90.00
#
_symmetry.space_group_name_H-M   'P 1'
#
loop_
_entity.id
_entity.type
_entity.pdbx_description
1 polymer ?
#
loop_
_entity_poly.entity_id
_entity_poly.type
_entity_poly.pdbx_seq_one_letter_code
_entity_poly.pdbx_strand_id
1 'polypeptide(L)'
;MLLGTPAAYALARFRFRRPNNQNLTIWFLSQRVLPPIVTVVPVFMMMRQLHLLDTRLALVIVNITFNLPLVVTIMRQGFLDIPIELEEAALVDGANHGHVFWHISMRLAIPCLMASMLISTAYTWNEFL
;
A
#
# COMPACT_ATOMS: atom_id res chain seq x y z
N MET A 1 1.50 0.03 6.17
CA MET A 1 0.71 1.26 6.38
C MET A 1 1.45 2.51 5.91
N LEU A 2 2.59 2.86 6.51
CA LEU A 2 3.31 4.11 6.19
C LEU A 2 3.60 4.34 4.69
N LEU A 3 3.93 3.29 3.94
CA LEU A 3 4.16 3.38 2.49
C LEU A 3 2.88 3.14 1.67
N GLY A 4 2.10 2.12 2.06
CA GLY A 4 0.92 1.70 1.29
C GLY A 4 -0.23 2.71 1.31
N THR A 5 -0.46 3.39 2.43
CA THR A 5 -1.53 4.38 2.58
C THR A 5 -1.33 5.62 1.69
N PRO A 6 -0.18 6.31 1.70
CA PRO A 6 0.03 7.43 0.79
C PRO A 6 0.09 6.99 -0.68
N ALA A 7 0.64 5.81 -0.98
CA ALA A 7 0.62 5.26 -2.35
C ALA A 7 -0.82 5.01 -2.83
N ALA A 8 -1.67 4.45 -1.98
CA ALA A 8 -3.09 4.24 -2.27
C ALA A 8 -3.85 5.55 -2.49
N TYR A 9 -3.63 6.56 -1.63
CA TYR A 9 -4.22 7.88 -1.80
C TYR A 9 -3.78 8.51 -3.13
N ALA A 10 -2.48 8.42 -3.45
CA ALA A 10 -1.94 8.91 -4.71
C ALA A 10 -2.66 8.28 -5.92
N LEU A 11 -2.84 6.95 -5.90
CA LEU A 11 -3.53 6.19 -6.95
C LEU A 11 -5.05 6.44 -7.03
N ALA A 12 -5.67 6.87 -5.93
CA ALA A 12 -7.10 7.16 -5.86
C ALA A 12 -7.42 8.59 -6.34
N ARG A 13 -6.57 9.57 -6.03
CA ARG A 13 -6.85 11.00 -6.30
C ARG A 13 -6.10 11.58 -7.48
N PHE A 14 -4.85 11.20 -7.70
CA PHE A 14 -4.04 11.77 -8.77
C PHE A 14 -4.11 10.90 -10.01
N ARG A 15 -4.20 11.53 -11.18
CA ARG A 15 -4.19 10.83 -12.47
C ARG A 15 -2.75 10.73 -12.99
N PHE A 16 -2.15 9.55 -12.87
CA PHE A 16 -0.86 9.23 -13.47
C PHE A 16 -1.04 8.91 -14.96
N ARG A 17 -0.23 9.55 -15.81
CA ARG A 17 -0.34 9.42 -17.28
C ARG A 17 0.56 8.32 -17.84
N ARG A 18 1.70 8.06 -17.19
CA ARG A 18 2.65 6.98 -17.54
C ARG A 18 3.41 6.52 -16.28
N PRO A 19 3.15 5.31 -15.74
CA PRO A 19 2.06 4.39 -16.10
C PRO A 19 0.67 4.93 -15.71
N ASN A 20 -0.38 4.46 -16.38
CA ASN A 20 -1.78 4.80 -16.03
C ASN A 20 -2.16 4.20 -14.66
N ASN A 21 -3.04 4.85 -13.89
CA ASN A 21 -3.55 4.36 -12.61
C ASN A 21 -4.11 2.94 -12.69
N GLN A 22 -4.81 2.62 -13.77
CA GLN A 22 -5.35 1.28 -13.98
C GLN A 22 -4.23 0.24 -14.13
N ASN A 23 -3.18 0.56 -14.90
CA ASN A 23 -2.02 -0.33 -15.07
C ASN A 23 -1.27 -0.51 -13.75
N LEU A 24 -1.08 0.56 -12.98
CA LEU A 24 -0.49 0.48 -11.64
C LEU A 24 -1.32 -0.39 -10.70
N THR A 25 -2.65 -0.23 -10.70
CA THR A 25 -3.55 -1.02 -9.86
C THR A 25 -3.50 -2.49 -10.25
N ILE A 26 -3.54 -2.80 -11.55
CA ILE A 26 -3.41 -4.17 -12.07
C ILE A 26 -2.04 -4.76 -11.71
N TRP A 27 -0.97 -3.95 -11.75
CA TRP A 27 0.36 -4.39 -11.36
C TRP A 27 0.44 -4.77 -9.87
N PHE A 28 -0.14 -3.97 -8.97
CA PHE A 28 -0.23 -4.37 -7.56
C PHE A 28 -1.04 -5.65 -7.38
N LEU A 29 -2.16 -5.79 -8.08
CA LEU A 29 -2.99 -7.01 -8.00
C LEU A 29 -2.24 -8.25 -8.52
N SER A 30 -1.47 -8.12 -9.59
CA SER A 30 -0.75 -9.26 -10.19
C SER A 30 0.32 -9.82 -9.27
N GLN A 31 0.94 -9.00 -8.42
CA GLN A 31 1.90 -9.46 -7.42
C GLN A 31 1.30 -10.46 -6.42
N ARG A 32 -0.04 -10.44 -6.22
CA ARG A 32 -0.72 -11.37 -5.31
C ARG A 32 -1.03 -12.73 -5.92
N VAL A 33 -0.92 -12.85 -7.24
CA VAL A 33 -1.17 -14.12 -7.97
C VAL A 33 0.11 -14.97 -8.00
N LEU A 34 1.28 -14.35 -7.79
CA LEU A 34 2.56 -15.05 -7.74
C LEU A 34 2.60 -16.01 -6.54
N PRO A 35 2.94 -17.30 -6.74
CA PRO A 35 3.10 -18.23 -5.64
C PRO A 35 4.35 -17.84 -4.81
N PRO A 36 4.25 -17.72 -3.47
CA PRO A 36 5.39 -17.37 -2.62
C PRO A 36 6.59 -18.31 -2.80
N ILE A 37 6.36 -19.60 -3.05
CA ILE A 37 7.44 -20.57 -3.24
C ILE A 37 8.37 -20.25 -4.43
N VAL A 38 7.83 -19.62 -5.49
CA VAL A 38 8.59 -19.27 -6.70
C VAL A 38 9.48 -18.05 -6.44
N THR A 39 9.10 -17.20 -5.48
CA THR A 39 9.85 -15.97 -5.15
C THR A 39 10.93 -16.20 -4.10
N VAL A 40 10.96 -17.35 -3.42
CA VAL A 40 11.97 -17.68 -2.39
C VAL A 40 13.40 -17.60 -2.93
N VAL A 41 13.69 -18.28 -4.05
CA VAL A 41 15.05 -18.31 -4.62
C VAL A 41 15.57 -16.91 -4.99
N PRO A 42 14.85 -16.09 -5.79
CA PRO A 42 15.34 -14.76 -6.14
C PRO A 42 15.45 -13.84 -4.92
N VAL A 43 14.51 -13.90 -3.97
CA VAL A 43 14.58 -13.11 -2.73
C VAL A 43 15.79 -13.52 -1.88
N PHE A 44 16.05 -14.82 -1.76
CA PHE A 44 17.23 -15.34 -1.05
C PHE A 44 18.54 -14.85 -1.69
N MET A 45 18.65 -14.92 -3.03
CA MET A 45 19.82 -14.39 -3.74
C MET A 45 20.00 -12.88 -3.52
N MET A 46 18.90 -12.11 -3.51
CA MET A 46 18.93 -10.67 -3.25
C MET A 46 19.40 -10.36 -1.83
N MET A 47 18.85 -11.04 -0.82
CA MET A 47 19.27 -10.86 0.58
C MET A 47 20.71 -11.29 0.81
N ARG A 48 21.18 -12.32 0.09
CA ARG A 48 22.59 -12.74 0.08
C ARG A 48 23.52 -11.66 -0.47
N GLN A 49 23.19 -11.07 -1.62
CA GLN A 49 23.99 -10.00 -2.21
C GLN A 49 24.03 -8.75 -1.32
N LEU A 50 22.93 -8.47 -0.62
CA LEU A 50 22.83 -7.37 0.33
C LEU A 50 23.50 -7.67 1.68
N HIS A 51 24.03 -8.88 1.90
CA HIS A 51 24.57 -9.34 3.19
C HIS A 51 23.56 -9.22 4.35
N LEU A 52 22.27 -9.39 4.05
CA LEU A 52 21.17 -9.30 5.01
C LEU A 52 20.61 -10.66 5.42
N LEU A 53 21.22 -11.76 4.97
CA LEU A 53 20.81 -13.11 5.38
C LEU A 53 20.79 -13.26 6.90
N ASP A 54 19.80 -13.99 7.40
CA ASP A 54 19.57 -14.27 8.83
C ASP A 54 19.39 -13.03 9.71
N THR A 55 19.07 -11.87 9.12
CA THR A 55 18.74 -10.66 9.88
C THR A 55 17.23 -10.46 10.01
N ARG A 56 16.80 -9.85 11.13
CA ARG A 56 15.43 -9.39 11.30
C ARG A 56 15.02 -8.37 10.22
N LEU A 57 16.00 -7.64 9.69
CA LEU A 57 15.78 -6.62 8.67
C LEU A 57 15.38 -7.26 7.33
N ALA A 58 16.01 -8.37 6.93
CA ALA A 58 15.57 -9.14 5.76
C ALA A 58 14.11 -9.59 5.89
N LEU A 59 13.73 -10.16 7.05
CA LEU A 59 12.35 -10.56 7.31
C LEU A 59 11.37 -9.39 7.19
N VAL A 60 11.72 -8.23 7.75
CA VAL A 60 10.88 -7.02 7.66
C VAL A 60 10.72 -6.56 6.20
N ILE A 61 11.79 -6.51 5.42
CA ILE A 61 11.74 -6.09 4.00
C ILE A 61 10.88 -7.05 3.19
N VAL A 62 11.06 -8.35 3.37
CA VAL A 62 10.31 -9.39 2.65
C VAL A 62 8.82 -9.28 2.98
N ASN A 63 8.47 -9.20 4.26
CA ASN A 63 7.09 -9.06 4.70
C ASN A 63 6.45 -7.77 4.18
N ILE A 64 7.17 -6.63 4.20
CA ILE A 64 6.69 -5.38 3.60
C ILE A 64 6.40 -5.58 2.12
N THR A 65 7.32 -6.20 1.38
CA THR A 65 7.20 -6.39 -0.08
C THR A 65 5.95 -7.17 -0.46
N PHE A 66 5.66 -8.26 0.24
CA PHE A 66 4.48 -9.10 -0.04
C PHE A 66 3.17 -8.51 0.49
N ASN A 67 3.21 -7.77 1.61
CA ASN A 67 2.00 -7.14 2.17
C ASN A 67 1.62 -5.82 1.47
N LEU A 68 2.58 -5.12 0.87
CA LEU A 68 2.34 -3.79 0.30
C LEU A 68 1.25 -3.77 -0.78
N PRO A 69 1.20 -4.71 -1.75
CA PRO A 69 0.14 -4.73 -2.75
C PRO A 69 -1.27 -4.94 -2.16
N LEU A 70 -1.38 -5.77 -1.12
CA LEU A 70 -2.63 -5.97 -0.37
C LEU A 70 -3.10 -4.65 0.26
N VAL A 71 -2.20 -3.98 1.00
CA VAL A 71 -2.51 -2.72 1.69
C VAL A 71 -2.88 -1.62 0.70
N VAL A 72 -2.11 -1.47 -0.38
CA VAL A 72 -2.38 -0.46 -1.42
C VAL A 72 -3.75 -0.70 -2.05
N THR A 73 -4.08 -1.95 -2.36
CA THR A 73 -5.36 -2.28 -3.00
C THR A 73 -6.55 -1.98 -2.08
N ILE A 74 -6.48 -2.40 -0.81
CA ILE A 74 -7.55 -2.16 0.17
C ILE A 74 -7.72 -0.66 0.42
N MET A 75 -6.63 0.04 0.76
CA MET A 75 -6.68 1.46 1.05
C MET A 75 -7.12 2.28 -0.15
N ARG A 76 -6.75 1.88 -1.38
CA ARG A 76 -7.18 2.58 -2.59
C ARG A 76 -8.70 2.52 -2.74
N GLN A 77 -9.32 1.37 -2.49
CA GLN A 77 -10.78 1.27 -2.50
C GLN A 77 -11.38 2.16 -1.41
N GLY A 78 -10.84 2.11 -0.19
CA GLY A 78 -11.32 2.97 0.90
C GLY A 78 -11.22 4.47 0.61
N PHE A 79 -10.18 4.91 -0.11
CA PHE A 79 -10.11 6.31 -0.55
C PHE A 79 -11.08 6.63 -1.70
N LEU A 80 -11.32 5.70 -2.63
CA LEU A 80 -12.28 5.91 -3.71
C LEU A 80 -13.72 6.04 -3.19
N ASP A 81 -14.05 5.37 -2.09
CA ASP A 81 -15.37 5.45 -1.44
C ASP A 81 -15.61 6.81 -0.75
N ILE A 82 -14.56 7.57 -0.47
CA ILE A 82 -14.68 8.91 0.11
C ILE A 82 -15.08 9.90 -0.99
N PRO A 83 -16.20 10.64 -0.85
CA PRO A 83 -16.63 11.65 -1.81
C PRO A 83 -15.53 12.69 -2.07
N ILE A 84 -15.24 12.96 -3.35
CA ILE A 84 -14.16 13.87 -3.74
C ILE A 84 -14.49 15.34 -3.43
N GLU A 85 -15.79 15.64 -3.35
CA GLU A 85 -16.33 16.97 -3.09
C GLU A 85 -15.88 17.50 -1.71
N LEU A 86 -15.64 16.61 -0.74
CA LEU A 86 -15.11 16.97 0.58
C LEU A 86 -13.67 17.48 0.49
N GLU A 87 -12.87 16.90 -0.41
CA GLU A 87 -11.49 17.33 -0.64
C GLU A 87 -11.46 18.63 -1.44
N GLU A 88 -12.31 18.76 -2.46
CA GLU A 88 -12.45 19.98 -3.27
C GLU A 88 -12.94 21.18 -2.44
N ALA A 89 -13.91 20.99 -1.54
CA ALA A 89 -14.38 22.05 -0.65
C ALA A 89 -13.24 22.60 0.22
N ALA A 90 -12.42 21.73 0.79
CA ALA A 90 -11.29 22.15 1.60
C ALA A 90 -10.19 22.87 0.78
N LEU A 91 -9.98 22.47 -0.47
CA LEU A 91 -9.07 23.18 -1.38
C LEU A 91 -9.59 24.58 -1.73
N VAL A 92 -10.91 24.74 -1.91
CA VAL A 92 -11.55 26.05 -2.11
C VAL A 92 -11.41 26.94 -0.87
N ASP A 93 -11.47 26.36 0.33
CA ASP A 93 -11.22 27.05 1.61
C ASP A 93 -9.73 27.41 1.84
N GLY A 94 -8.85 27.11 0.87
CA GLY A 94 -7.43 27.45 0.92
C GLY A 94 -6.53 26.42 1.60
N ALA A 95 -7.04 25.22 1.90
CA ALA A 95 -6.21 24.13 2.39
C ALA A 95 -5.27 23.63 1.28
N ASN A 96 -4.08 23.16 1.67
CA ASN A 96 -3.18 22.47 0.73
C ASN A 96 -3.48 20.95 0.71
N HIS A 97 -2.99 20.25 -0.32
CA HIS A 97 -3.20 18.80 -0.46
C HIS A 97 -2.70 17.97 0.73
N GLY A 98 -1.62 18.37 1.39
CA GLY A 98 -1.12 17.67 2.59
C GLY A 98 -2.09 17.81 3.77
N HIS A 99 -2.67 18.99 3.94
CA HIS A 99 -3.69 19.26 4.95
C HIS A 99 -4.93 18.41 4.69
N VAL A 100 -5.43 18.41 3.45
CA VAL A 100 -6.57 17.60 3.01
C VAL A 100 -6.32 16.11 3.28
N PHE A 101 -5.15 15.60 2.90
CA PHE A 101 -4.78 14.22 3.15
C PHE A 101 -4.84 13.86 4.65
N TRP A 102 -4.16 14.62 5.52
CA TRP A 102 -4.07 14.27 6.94
C TRP A 102 -5.34 14.54 7.74
N HIS A 103 -6.11 15.59 7.39
CA HIS A 103 -7.24 16.05 8.20
C HIS A 103 -8.60 15.59 7.68
N ILE A 104 -8.71 15.22 6.40
CA ILE A 104 -9.97 14.81 5.78
C ILE A 104 -9.87 13.36 5.33
N SER A 105 -9.07 13.09 4.29
CA SER A 105 -9.04 11.77 3.64
C SER A 105 -8.57 10.68 4.61
N MET A 106 -7.49 10.93 5.37
CA MET A 106 -6.95 9.95 6.31
C MET A 106 -7.94 9.67 7.45
N ARG A 107 -8.60 10.69 8.00
CA ARG A 107 -9.57 10.52 9.10
C ARG A 107 -10.78 9.71 8.68
N LEU A 108 -11.31 9.99 7.49
CA LEU A 108 -12.42 9.23 6.90
C LEU A 108 -11.99 7.80 6.53
N ALA A 109 -10.72 7.61 6.15
CA ALA A 109 -10.16 6.30 5.83
C ALA A 109 -9.70 5.49 7.06
N ILE A 110 -9.80 5.99 8.30
CA ILE A 110 -9.38 5.27 9.52
C ILE A 110 -9.99 3.87 9.61
N PRO A 111 -11.30 3.64 9.38
CA PRO A 111 -11.87 2.30 9.45
C PRO A 111 -11.22 1.33 8.46
N CYS A 112 -10.98 1.80 7.23
CA CYS A 112 -10.31 1.03 6.19
C CYS A 112 -8.84 0.75 6.56
N LEU A 113 -8.14 1.76 7.13
CA LEU A 113 -6.77 1.62 7.61
C LEU A 113 -6.68 0.56 8.71
N MET A 114 -7.58 0.58 9.68
CA MET A 114 -7.64 -0.41 10.76
C MET A 114 -7.90 -1.81 10.21
N ALA A 115 -8.86 -1.97 9.30
CA ALA A 115 -9.13 -3.25 8.65
C ALA A 115 -7.90 -3.78 7.90
N SER A 116 -7.27 -2.93 7.08
CA SER A 116 -6.06 -3.31 6.34
C SER A 116 -4.88 -3.66 7.26
N MET A 117 -4.76 -2.98 8.41
CA MET A 117 -3.74 -3.25 9.41
C MET A 117 -3.95 -4.62 10.06
N LEU A 118 -5.17 -4.94 10.46
CA LEU A 118 -5.50 -6.25 11.02
C LEU A 118 -5.24 -7.37 10.00
N ILE A 119 -5.71 -7.21 8.77
CA ILE A 119 -5.55 -8.21 7.71
C ILE A 119 -4.06 -8.41 7.37
N SER A 120 -3.29 -7.33 7.17
CA SER A 120 -1.85 -7.44 6.86
C SER A 120 -1.04 -8.04 8.02
N THR A 121 -1.40 -7.74 9.26
CA THR A 121 -0.77 -8.34 10.44
C THR A 121 -1.07 -9.84 10.49
N ALA A 122 -2.32 -10.23 10.26
CA ALA A 122 -2.71 -11.64 10.21
C ALA A 122 -1.98 -12.41 9.10
N TYR A 123 -1.81 -11.82 7.91
CA TYR A 123 -1.02 -12.41 6.84
C TYR A 123 0.45 -12.57 7.25
N THR A 124 1.07 -11.51 7.76
CA THR A 124 2.46 -11.52 8.24
C THR A 124 2.68 -12.57 9.33
N TRP A 125 1.70 -12.79 10.21
CA TRP A 125 1.77 -13.82 11.25
C TRP A 125 1.58 -15.25 10.72
N ASN A 126 0.83 -15.44 9.64
CA ASN A 126 0.60 -16.74 9.02
C ASN A 126 1.66 -17.10 7.96
N GLU A 127 2.55 -16.17 7.62
CA GLU A 127 3.63 -16.44 6.68
C GLU A 127 4.68 -17.32 7.38
N PHE A 128 4.65 -18.63 7.08
CA PHE A 128 5.56 -19.64 7.63
C PHE A 128 6.81 -19.88 6.76
N LEU A 129 6.83 -19.31 5.55
CA LEU A 129 7.95 -19.32 4.60
C LEU A 129 8.87 -18.11 4.86
#